data_AF-A0A7V9JUX5-F1
#
_entry.id   AF-A0A7V9JUX5-F1
#
_cell.length_a   1.000
_cell.length_b   1.000
_cell.length_c   1.000
_cell.angle_alpha   90.00
_cell.angle_beta   90.00
_cell.angle_gamma   90.00
#
_symmetry.space_group_name_H-M   'P 1'
#
loop_
_entity.id
_entity.type
_entity.pdbx_description
1 polymer ?
#
loop_
_entity_poly.entity_id
_entity_poly.type
_entity_poly.pdbx_seq_one_letter_code
_entity_poly.pdbx_strand_id
1 'polypeptide(L)'
;MNSGANVSSKDGAIFAEGLDDFLHGAGKLKRKFERWCGTISRLPKKQSRFLTHPVVTIFGFVAQPETHIYLKPNVTRRPRIWLRLSIRIKAVVGNLREPSGVCRLIKRDLKDLKPRDMIDVQSFIWIQGSDEYEE
;
A
#
# COMPACT_ATOMS: atom_id res chain seq x y z
N MET A 1 21.98 15.70 -24.82
CA MET A 1 20.71 16.27 -24.32
C MET A 1 19.71 15.13 -24.22
N ASN A 2 19.39 14.68 -23.00
CA ASN A 2 18.42 13.59 -22.80
C ASN A 2 17.02 14.11 -23.10
N SER A 3 16.41 13.55 -24.15
CA SER A 3 15.03 13.83 -24.56
C SER A 3 14.10 13.44 -23.42
N GLY A 4 13.52 14.44 -22.76
CA GLY A 4 12.48 14.25 -21.75
C GLY A 4 11.35 13.45 -22.37
N ALA A 5 11.01 12.34 -21.74
CA ALA A 5 9.88 11.53 -22.17
C ALA A 5 8.61 12.37 -22.06
N ASN A 6 8.13 12.91 -23.18
CA ASN A 6 6.78 13.46 -23.29
C ASN A 6 5.82 12.32 -22.88
N VAL A 7 5.17 12.47 -21.73
CA VAL A 7 3.99 11.67 -21.40
C VAL A 7 2.97 12.01 -22.49
N SER A 8 2.58 11.02 -23.29
CA SER A 8 1.50 11.22 -24.25
C SER A 8 0.27 11.67 -23.49
N SER A 9 -0.42 12.72 -23.95
CA SER A 9 -1.64 13.24 -23.29
C SER A 9 -2.67 12.15 -22.99
N LYS A 10 -2.69 11.09 -23.82
CA LYS A 10 -3.51 9.89 -23.62
C LYS A 10 -3.10 9.05 -22.41
N ASP A 11 -1.80 8.84 -22.18
CA ASP A 11 -1.32 8.06 -21.04
C ASP A 11 -1.54 8.81 -19.72
N GLY A 12 -1.37 10.13 -19.75
CA GLY A 12 -1.68 11.00 -18.63
C GLY A 12 -3.16 10.95 -18.25
N ALA A 13 -4.06 10.98 -19.25
CA ALA A 13 -5.50 10.85 -19.03
C ALA A 13 -5.87 9.49 -18.41
N ILE A 14 -5.35 8.38 -18.95
CA ILE A 14 -5.59 7.03 -18.41
C ILE A 14 -5.14 6.93 -16.94
N PHE A 15 -3.98 7.48 -16.61
CA PHE A 15 -3.49 7.51 -15.23
C PHE A 15 -4.41 8.34 -14.33
N ALA A 16 -4.76 9.56 -14.74
CA ALA A 16 -5.55 10.48 -13.93
C ALA A 16 -6.98 9.95 -13.68
N GLU A 17 -7.65 9.47 -14.73
CA GLU A 17 -9.00 8.87 -14.62
C GLU A 17 -8.98 7.60 -13.77
N GLY A 18 -7.96 6.75 -13.93
CA GLY A 18 -7.82 5.55 -13.10
C GLY A 18 -7.54 5.86 -11.64
N LEU A 19 -6.79 6.94 -11.35
CA LEU A 19 -6.54 7.39 -9.99
C LEU A 19 -7.80 7.99 -9.37
N ASP A 20 -8.56 8.77 -10.14
CA ASP A 20 -9.85 9.32 -9.70
C ASP A 20 -10.86 8.21 -9.37
N ASP A 21 -11.04 7.22 -10.24
CA ASP A 21 -11.91 6.05 -9.94
C ASP A 21 -11.42 5.27 -8.71
N PHE A 22 -10.12 5.17 -8.51
CA PHE A 22 -9.58 4.53 -7.31
C PHE A 22 -9.97 5.28 -6.03
N LEU A 23 -9.73 6.60 -6.00
CA LEU A 23 -9.92 7.44 -4.82
C LEU A 23 -11.40 7.74 -4.54
N HIS A 24 -12.16 8.05 -5.58
CA HIS A 24 -13.51 8.64 -5.49
C HIS A 24 -14.59 7.78 -6.13
N GLY A 25 -14.22 6.81 -6.96
CA GLY A 25 -15.17 5.93 -7.64
C GLY A 25 -16.00 5.07 -6.67
N ALA A 26 -17.10 4.54 -7.21
CA ALA A 26 -18.07 3.75 -6.46
C ALA A 26 -17.59 2.30 -6.20
N GLY A 27 -18.16 1.71 -5.15
CA GLY A 27 -17.97 0.30 -4.78
C GLY A 27 -16.91 0.03 -3.72
N LYS A 28 -16.71 -1.26 -3.41
CA LYS A 28 -15.78 -1.70 -2.35
C LYS A 28 -14.32 -1.37 -2.71
N LEU A 29 -13.55 -0.89 -1.72
CA LEU A 29 -12.13 -0.52 -1.87
C LEU A 29 -11.29 -1.57 -2.61
N LYS A 30 -11.46 -2.86 -2.28
CA LYS A 30 -10.79 -3.98 -2.96
C LYS A 30 -10.97 -3.94 -4.48
N ARG A 31 -12.20 -3.78 -4.95
CA ARG A 31 -12.50 -3.72 -6.39
C ARG A 31 -11.95 -2.46 -7.05
N LYS A 32 -11.94 -1.33 -6.34
CA LYS A 32 -11.34 -0.08 -6.84
C LYS A 32 -9.83 -0.24 -6.99
N PHE A 33 -9.18 -0.84 -5.99
CA PHE A 33 -7.75 -1.13 -6.01
C PHE A 33 -7.36 -2.14 -7.10
N GLU A 34 -8.17 -3.18 -7.33
CA GLU A 34 -7.96 -4.13 -8.45
C GLU A 34 -8.03 -3.43 -9.81
N ARG A 35 -9.01 -2.54 -10.02
CA ARG A 35 -9.10 -1.72 -11.24
C ARG A 35 -7.89 -0.81 -11.40
N TRP A 36 -7.46 -0.16 -10.32
CA TRP A 36 -6.24 0.66 -10.28
C TRP A 36 -4.99 -0.11 -10.69
N CYS A 37 -4.78 -1.30 -10.14
CA CYS A 37 -3.67 -2.17 -10.54
C CYS A 37 -3.75 -2.52 -12.03
N GLY A 38 -4.97 -2.74 -12.54
CA GLY A 38 -5.26 -2.91 -13.97
C GLY A 38 -4.82 -1.69 -14.80
N THR A 39 -5.17 -0.47 -14.39
CA THR A 39 -4.75 0.78 -15.05
C THR A 39 -3.23 0.89 -15.11
N ILE A 40 -2.55 0.77 -13.97
CA ILE A 40 -1.07 0.87 -13.89
C ILE A 40 -0.39 -0.20 -14.75
N SER A 41 -0.96 -1.41 -14.84
CA SER A 41 -0.39 -2.49 -15.65
C SER A 41 -0.39 -2.22 -17.16
N ARG A 42 -1.33 -1.38 -17.63
CA ARG A 42 -1.56 -1.04 -19.05
C ARG A 42 -0.76 0.16 -19.54
N LEU A 43 -0.24 0.99 -18.63
CA LEU A 43 0.56 2.15 -19.00
C LEU A 43 1.87 1.73 -19.70
N PRO A 44 2.30 2.46 -20.74
CA PRO A 44 3.49 2.12 -21.52
C PRO A 44 4.77 2.15 -20.68
N LYS A 45 5.58 1.10 -20.80
CA LYS A 45 6.77 0.88 -19.96
C LYS A 45 8.03 1.27 -20.73
N LYS A 46 8.55 2.48 -20.55
CA LYS A 46 9.80 2.91 -21.20
C LYS A 46 11.07 2.33 -20.54
N GLN A 47 11.11 2.13 -19.22
CA GLN A 47 12.36 1.75 -18.52
C GLN A 47 12.24 0.81 -17.31
N SER A 48 11.05 0.56 -16.71
CA SER A 48 10.96 -0.29 -15.51
C SER A 48 9.61 -0.98 -15.33
N ARG A 49 9.57 -2.07 -14.54
CA ARG A 49 8.35 -2.77 -14.14
C ARG A 49 7.53 -1.87 -13.20
N PHE A 50 6.63 -1.05 -13.74
CA PHE A 50 5.78 -0.12 -12.96
C PHE A 50 4.80 -0.77 -11.97
N LEU A 51 4.58 -2.09 -12.06
CA LEU A 51 3.69 -2.80 -11.14
C LEU A 51 4.45 -3.30 -9.90
N THR A 52 4.90 -2.36 -9.07
CA THR A 52 5.46 -2.67 -7.74
C THR A 52 4.50 -2.22 -6.64
N HIS A 53 4.55 -2.88 -5.48
CA HIS A 53 3.75 -2.48 -4.32
C HIS A 53 3.87 -0.99 -3.97
N PRO A 54 5.07 -0.37 -3.98
CA PRO A 54 5.20 1.07 -3.77
C PRO A 54 4.39 1.92 -4.75
N VAL A 55 4.48 1.64 -6.05
CA VAL A 55 3.83 2.45 -7.09
C VAL A 55 2.31 2.37 -6.98
N VAL A 56 1.75 1.18 -6.75
CA VAL A 56 0.29 1.03 -6.69
C VAL A 56 -0.30 1.52 -5.37
N THR A 57 0.51 1.70 -4.31
CA THR A 57 0.00 2.11 -2.99
C THR A 57 0.29 3.56 -2.61
N ILE A 58 1.30 4.20 -3.20
CA ILE A 58 1.72 5.56 -2.79
C ILE A 58 0.64 6.61 -3.00
N PHE A 59 -0.07 6.61 -4.14
CA PHE A 59 -1.06 7.64 -4.43
C PHE A 59 -2.29 7.55 -3.52
N GLY A 60 -2.74 6.34 -3.20
CA GLY A 60 -3.79 6.13 -2.21
C GLY A 60 -3.38 6.65 -0.84
N PHE A 61 -2.15 6.34 -0.41
CA PHE A 61 -1.61 6.82 0.86
C PHE A 61 -1.48 8.35 0.92
N VAL A 62 -0.91 8.98 -0.11
CA VAL A 62 -0.75 10.45 -0.14
C VAL A 62 -2.10 11.16 -0.10
N ALA A 63 -3.10 10.66 -0.83
CA ALA A 63 -4.41 11.28 -0.88
C ALA A 63 -5.24 11.02 0.38
N GLN A 64 -5.14 9.82 0.95
CA GLN A 64 -5.99 9.36 2.06
C GLN A 64 -5.18 8.51 3.05
N PRO A 65 -4.26 9.12 3.82
CA PRO A 65 -3.29 8.40 4.65
C PRO A 65 -3.93 7.68 5.85
N GLU A 66 -5.15 8.09 6.22
CA GLU A 66 -5.91 7.45 7.29
C GLU A 66 -6.42 6.04 6.92
N THR A 67 -6.62 5.79 5.62
CA THR A 67 -7.30 4.60 5.10
C THR A 67 -6.40 3.74 4.21
N HIS A 68 -5.40 4.34 3.55
CA HIS A 68 -4.48 3.66 2.65
C HIS A 68 -3.10 3.53 3.26
N ILE A 69 -2.46 2.38 3.06
CA ILE A 69 -1.09 2.11 3.53
C ILE A 69 -0.12 2.11 2.35
N TYR A 70 1.04 2.75 2.52
CA TYR A 70 2.16 2.64 1.60
C TYR A 70 2.94 1.34 1.86
N LEU A 71 2.98 0.41 0.90
CA LEU A 71 3.61 -0.90 1.11
C LEU A 71 4.99 -0.96 0.46
N LYS A 72 6.03 -1.06 1.30
CA LYS A 72 7.37 -1.43 0.85
C LYS A 72 7.44 -2.94 0.51
N PRO A 73 8.15 -3.35 -0.57
CA PRO A 73 8.11 -4.73 -1.09
C PRO A 73 8.61 -5.80 -0.11
N ASN A 74 9.47 -5.45 0.84
CA ASN A 74 10.22 -6.42 1.65
C ASN A 74 9.49 -6.82 2.94
N VAL A 75 8.56 -6.00 3.42
CA VAL A 75 7.86 -6.24 4.71
C VAL A 75 6.71 -7.21 4.56
N THR A 76 6.00 -7.18 3.42
CA THR A 76 4.83 -8.04 3.21
C THR A 76 5.20 -9.48 2.85
N ARG A 77 6.43 -9.74 2.39
CA ARG A 77 6.93 -11.05 1.93
C ARG A 77 7.45 -11.98 3.03
N ARG A 78 7.45 -11.56 4.29
CA ARG A 78 8.01 -12.36 5.40
C ARG A 78 6.87 -12.89 6.29
N PRO A 79 6.48 -14.17 6.16
CA PRO A 79 5.43 -14.79 6.98
C PRO A 79 5.68 -14.66 8.49
N ARG A 80 6.96 -14.66 8.89
CA ARG A 80 7.42 -14.50 10.28
C ARG A 80 7.00 -13.15 10.89
N ILE A 81 6.93 -12.07 10.10
CA ILE A 81 6.46 -10.76 10.56
C ILE A 81 4.97 -10.84 10.94
N TRP A 82 4.16 -11.44 10.08
CA TRP A 82 2.73 -11.60 10.31
C TRP A 82 2.45 -12.50 11.52
N LEU A 83 3.22 -13.58 11.69
CA LEU A 83 3.15 -14.45 12.87
C LEU A 83 3.53 -13.70 14.16
N ARG A 84 4.67 -12.99 14.16
CA ARG A 84 5.13 -12.20 15.33
C ARG A 84 4.12 -11.11 15.70
N LEU A 85 3.55 -10.42 14.71
CA LEU A 85 2.50 -9.43 14.92
C LEU A 85 1.23 -10.08 15.50
N SER A 86 0.78 -11.22 14.98
CA SER A 86 -0.42 -11.90 15.49
C SER A 86 -0.29 -12.33 16.97
N ILE A 87 0.90 -12.72 17.41
CA ILE A 87 1.20 -13.00 18.83
C ILE A 87 1.13 -11.70 19.65
N ARG A 88 1.72 -10.61 19.15
CA ARG A 88 1.87 -9.34 19.88
C ARG A 88 0.56 -8.55 19.97
N ILE A 89 -0.31 -8.67 18.98
CA ILE A 89 -1.60 -7.96 18.89
C ILE A 89 -2.81 -8.84 19.27
N LYS A 90 -2.58 -10.07 19.76
CA LYS A 90 -3.63 -11.06 20.10
C LYS A 90 -4.70 -11.22 19.00
N ALA A 91 -4.31 -11.12 17.73
CA ALA A 91 -5.24 -11.25 16.59
C ALA A 91 -5.22 -12.67 16.02
N VAL A 92 -6.40 -13.24 15.77
CA VAL A 92 -6.55 -14.56 15.13
C VAL A 92 -6.11 -14.49 13.67
N VAL A 93 -5.15 -15.35 13.31
CA VAL A 93 -4.45 -15.38 12.02
C VAL A 93 -5.39 -15.61 10.81
N GLY A 94 -6.60 -16.14 11.05
CA GLY A 94 -7.55 -16.55 10.01
C GLY A 94 -8.15 -15.44 9.15
N ASN A 95 -8.11 -14.16 9.57
CA ASN A 95 -8.72 -13.03 8.84
C ASN A 95 -7.70 -12.16 8.07
N LEU A 96 -6.43 -12.55 8.01
CA LEU A 96 -5.32 -11.81 7.37
C LEU A 96 -5.30 -11.87 5.82
N ARG A 97 -6.42 -12.17 5.14
CA ARG A 97 -6.42 -12.23 3.66
C ARG A 97 -6.36 -10.86 2.98
N GLU A 98 -6.61 -9.77 3.71
CA GLU A 98 -6.44 -8.41 3.20
C GLU A 98 -5.46 -7.61 4.07
N PRO A 99 -4.33 -7.13 3.52
CA PRO A 99 -3.37 -6.30 4.25
C PRO A 99 -4.00 -5.09 4.96
N SER A 100 -5.05 -4.52 4.39
CA SER A 100 -5.81 -3.39 4.97
C SER A 100 -6.59 -3.75 6.25
N GLY A 101 -7.05 -4.99 6.40
CA GLY A 101 -7.72 -5.45 7.62
C GLY A 101 -6.74 -5.51 8.79
N VAL A 102 -5.54 -6.02 8.54
CA VAL A 102 -4.49 -6.18 9.54
C VAL A 102 -3.95 -4.82 10.00
N CYS A 103 -3.70 -3.91 9.05
CA CYS A 103 -3.22 -2.57 9.38
C CYS A 103 -4.23 -1.79 10.23
N ARG A 104 -5.54 -1.96 10.00
CA ARG A 104 -6.58 -1.35 10.84
C ARG A 104 -6.61 -1.93 12.25
N LEU A 105 -6.41 -3.24 12.40
CA LEU A 105 -6.28 -3.86 13.71
C LEU A 105 -5.05 -3.33 14.46
N ILE A 106 -3.90 -3.27 13.79
CA ILE A 106 -2.67 -2.72 14.37
C ILE A 106 -2.89 -1.25 14.77
N LYS A 107 -3.49 -0.41 13.92
CA LYS A 107 -3.78 0.98 14.28
C LYS A 107 -4.67 1.10 15.52
N ARG A 108 -5.69 0.24 15.63
CA ARG A 108 -6.57 0.17 16.81
C ARG A 108 -5.80 -0.21 18.06
N ASP A 109 -4.92 -1.21 17.97
CA ASP A 109 -4.18 -1.71 19.13
C ASP A 109 -3.05 -0.75 19.54
N LEU A 110 -2.58 0.10 18.62
CA LEU A 110 -1.65 1.19 18.89
C LEU A 110 -2.36 2.49 19.35
N LYS A 111 -3.69 2.50 19.58
CA LYS A 111 -4.45 3.73 19.86
C LYS A 111 -3.88 4.58 21.00
N ASP A 112 -3.35 3.95 22.04
CA ASP A 112 -2.75 4.65 23.19
C ASP A 112 -1.48 5.42 22.83
N LEU A 113 -0.77 4.98 21.79
CA LEU A 113 0.40 5.66 21.22
C LEU A 113 0.01 6.78 20.24
N LYS A 114 -1.29 6.97 19.99
CA LYS A 114 -1.84 8.01 19.10
C LYS A 114 -1.18 8.04 17.71
N PRO A 115 -1.19 6.92 16.96
CA PRO A 115 -0.65 6.90 15.60
C PRO A 115 -1.39 7.94 14.75
N ARG A 116 -0.62 8.79 14.07
CA ARG A 116 -1.14 9.85 13.20
C ARG A 116 -1.92 9.25 12.05
N ASP A 117 -1.29 8.37 11.28
CA ASP A 117 -1.90 7.77 10.10
C ASP A 117 -1.29 6.38 9.78
N MET A 118 -1.55 5.83 8.59
CA MET A 118 -1.03 4.51 8.20
C MET A 118 0.49 4.46 8.01
N ILE A 119 1.20 5.59 7.99
CA ILE A 119 2.67 5.64 7.98
C ILE A 119 3.27 5.18 9.30
N ASP A 120 2.64 5.52 10.42
CA ASP A 120 3.08 5.08 11.74
C ASP A 120 2.84 3.58 11.90
N VAL A 121 1.71 3.10 11.38
CA VAL A 121 1.39 1.66 11.31
C VAL A 121 2.39 0.93 10.42
N GLN A 122 2.70 1.48 9.23
CA GLN A 122 3.69 0.92 8.32
C GLN A 122 5.08 0.87 8.94
N SER A 123 5.48 1.94 9.64
CA SER A 123 6.77 2.07 10.32
C SER A 123 6.86 1.08 11.48
N PHE A 124 5.78 0.92 12.25
CA PHE A 124 5.68 -0.10 13.28
C PHE A 124 5.88 -1.51 12.70
N ILE A 125 5.14 -1.88 11.65
CA ILE A 125 5.27 -3.19 10.98
C ILE A 125 6.71 -3.38 10.46
N TRP A 126 7.32 -2.32 9.89
CA TRP A 126 8.70 -2.36 9.39
C TRP A 126 9.69 -2.68 10.51
N ILE A 127 9.65 -1.94 11.63
CA ILE A 127 10.56 -2.15 12.76
C ILE A 127 10.41 -3.58 13.33
N GLN A 128 9.18 -4.08 13.43
CA GLN A 128 8.91 -5.43 13.96
C GLN A 128 9.47 -6.56 13.09
N GLY A 129 9.78 -6.27 11.82
CA GLY A 129 10.13 -7.27 10.83
C GLY A 129 11.42 -7.04 10.06
N SER A 130 12.14 -5.98 10.38
CA SER A 130 13.48 -5.74 9.87
C SER A 130 14.49 -6.56 10.67
N ASP A 131 15.37 -7.26 9.98
CA ASP A 131 16.48 -8.00 10.61
C ASP A 131 17.53 -7.03 11.17
N GLU A 132 17.51 -5.78 10.71
CA GLU A 132 18.36 -4.67 11.17
C GLU A 132 18.13 -4.30 12.65
N TYR A 133 17.00 -4.73 13.22
CA TYR A 133 16.63 -4.48 14.62
C TYR A 133 16.40 -5.80 15.39
N GLU A 134 16.96 -6.92 14.92
CA GLU A 134 17.10 -8.12 15.77
C GLU A 134 18.23 -7.89 16.79
N GLU A 135 17.92 -8.04 18.09
CA GLU A 135 18.93 -8.16 19.16
C GLU A 135 19.52 -9.57 19.19
#